data_AF-A0A2J7ZVF5-F1
#
_entry.id   AF-A0A2J7ZVF5-F1
#
_cell.length_a   1.000
_cell.length_b   1.000
_cell.length_c   1.000
_cell.angle_alpha   90.00
_cell.angle_beta   90.00
_cell.angle_gamma   90.00
#
_symmetry.space_group_name_H-M   'P 1'
#
loop_
_entity.id
_entity.type
_entity.pdbx_description
1 polymer ?
#
loop_
_entity_poly.entity_id
_entity_poly.type
_entity_poly.pdbx_seq_one_letter_code
_entity_poly.pdbx_strand_id
1 'polypeptide(L)'
;CQPINGYTVALDMDHDGDDIGQAPSVAEATNRCNTDSSCKGINSLGWYKRNLSPLHYQIGLCFYTKVATNCQPISGYTVTIDVDHNGDDIGQSSVADATSRCNADINCFGLNSGGYYKRHPGKDRGPSSK
;
A
#
# COMPACT_ATOMS: atom_id res chain seq x y z
N CYS A 1 -9.46 -10.26 -14.99
CA CYS A 1 -9.38 -9.62 -13.66
C CYS A 1 -8.91 -8.19 -13.82
N GLN A 2 -9.67 -7.20 -13.36
CA GLN A 2 -9.20 -5.80 -13.38
C GLN A 2 -8.27 -5.55 -12.20
N PRO A 3 -7.10 -4.89 -12.39
CA PRO A 3 -6.22 -4.52 -11.28
C PRO A 3 -6.94 -3.62 -10.27
N ILE A 4 -6.62 -3.79 -8.99
CA ILE A 4 -7.14 -2.97 -7.88
C ILE A 4 -5.93 -2.39 -7.15
N ASN A 5 -5.91 -1.06 -6.98
CA ASN A 5 -4.81 -0.40 -6.28
C ASN A 5 -4.71 -0.92 -4.83
N GLY A 6 -3.49 -1.27 -4.41
CA GLY A 6 -3.24 -1.87 -3.09
C GLY A 6 -3.57 -3.36 -2.97
N TYR A 7 -3.80 -4.06 -4.08
CA TYR A 7 -4.04 -5.51 -4.10
C TYR A 7 -3.19 -6.20 -5.17
N THR A 8 -2.68 -7.39 -4.85
CA THR A 8 -2.14 -8.34 -5.85
C THR A 8 -3.25 -9.28 -6.31
N VAL A 9 -3.12 -9.87 -7.51
CA VAL A 9 -4.17 -10.72 -8.09
C VAL A 9 -3.62 -12.11 -8.46
N ALA A 10 -4.36 -13.15 -8.09
CA ALA A 10 -4.20 -14.51 -8.60
C ALA A 10 -5.40 -14.84 -9.52
N LEU A 11 -5.09 -15.30 -10.73
CA LEU A 11 -6.09 -15.66 -11.74
C LEU A 11 -6.57 -17.09 -11.54
N ASP A 12 -7.85 -17.33 -11.79
CA ASP A 12 -8.54 -18.62 -11.66
C ASP A 12 -8.36 -19.26 -10.27
N MET A 13 -8.41 -18.43 -9.23
CA MET A 13 -8.20 -18.85 -7.85
C MET A 13 -9.30 -18.32 -6.94
N ASP A 14 -9.63 -19.09 -5.90
CA ASP A 14 -10.46 -18.65 -4.79
C ASP A 14 -9.99 -19.27 -3.45
N HIS A 15 -10.67 -18.91 -2.38
CA HIS A 15 -10.54 -19.52 -1.06
C HIS A 15 -11.90 -19.63 -0.39
N ASP A 16 -12.28 -20.81 0.11
CA ASP A 16 -13.58 -21.04 0.76
C ASP A 16 -13.47 -21.07 2.29
N GLY A 17 -14.60 -20.83 2.97
CA GLY A 17 -14.74 -21.05 4.42
C GLY A 17 -14.14 -19.96 5.30
N ASP A 18 -13.78 -18.82 4.71
CA ASP A 18 -13.15 -17.68 5.39
C ASP A 18 -13.82 -16.35 5.05
N ASP A 19 -15.06 -16.41 4.56
CA ASP A 19 -15.85 -15.23 4.25
C ASP A 19 -16.17 -14.45 5.52
N ILE A 20 -15.84 -13.16 5.50
CA ILE A 20 -16.35 -12.19 6.46
C ILE A 20 -17.76 -11.75 5.99
N GLY A 21 -17.94 -11.62 4.68
CA GLY A 21 -19.23 -11.37 4.05
C GLY A 21 -19.11 -11.16 2.54
N GLN A 22 -20.23 -10.79 1.92
CA GLN A 22 -20.32 -10.47 0.48
C GLN A 22 -20.85 -9.05 0.28
N ALA A 23 -20.30 -8.34 -0.69
CA ALA A 23 -20.82 -7.05 -1.15
C ALA A 23 -21.39 -7.15 -2.58
N PRO A 24 -22.27 -6.22 -3.00
CA PRO A 24 -22.89 -6.27 -4.33
C PRO A 24 -21.92 -6.08 -5.50
N SER A 25 -20.70 -5.61 -5.23
CA SER A 25 -19.68 -5.36 -6.24
C SER A 25 -18.28 -5.55 -5.68
N VAL A 26 -17.31 -5.77 -6.57
CA VAL A 26 -15.88 -5.82 -6.22
C VAL A 26 -15.40 -4.50 -5.61
N ALA A 27 -15.88 -3.35 -6.11
CA ALA A 27 -15.52 -2.04 -5.57
C ALA A 27 -15.99 -1.87 -4.12
N GLU A 28 -17.22 -2.29 -3.81
CA GLU A 28 -17.74 -2.21 -2.44
C GLU A 28 -17.10 -3.26 -1.52
N ALA A 29 -16.82 -4.47 -2.03
CA ALA A 29 -16.04 -5.48 -1.30
C ALA A 29 -14.66 -4.95 -0.93
N THR A 30 -13.99 -4.25 -1.86
CA THR A 30 -12.69 -3.59 -1.64
C THR A 30 -12.79 -2.55 -0.52
N ASN A 31 -13.81 -1.68 -0.54
CA ASN A 31 -14.00 -0.66 0.49
C ASN A 31 -14.24 -1.27 1.88
N ARG A 32 -15.05 -2.33 1.96
CA ARG A 32 -15.31 -3.06 3.21
C ARG A 32 -14.03 -3.75 3.70
N CYS A 33 -13.32 -4.43 2.81
CA CYS A 33 -12.05 -5.07 3.14
C CYS A 33 -10.96 -4.08 3.58
N ASN A 34 -10.96 -2.87 3.01
CA ASN A 34 -10.03 -1.81 3.42
C ASN A 34 -10.30 -1.29 4.83
N THR A 35 -11.58 -1.24 5.22
CA THR A 35 -12.04 -0.74 6.53
C THR A 35 -11.92 -1.80 7.63
N ASP A 36 -12.08 -3.08 7.28
CA ASP A 36 -11.99 -4.19 8.23
C ASP A 36 -10.53 -4.67 8.36
N SER A 37 -9.94 -4.50 9.53
CA SER A 37 -8.56 -4.93 9.82
C SER A 37 -8.36 -6.46 9.77
N SER A 38 -9.43 -7.24 9.91
CA SER A 38 -9.39 -8.70 9.78
C SER A 38 -9.41 -9.17 8.33
N CYS A 39 -9.84 -8.31 7.39
CA CYS A 39 -9.88 -8.65 5.99
C CYS A 39 -8.49 -8.63 5.35
N LYS A 40 -8.16 -9.72 4.66
CA LYS A 40 -6.89 -9.91 3.97
C LYS A 40 -7.03 -9.95 2.46
N GLY A 41 -8.22 -10.18 1.93
CA GLY A 41 -8.42 -10.23 0.48
C GLY A 41 -9.89 -10.26 0.10
N ILE A 42 -10.15 -10.21 -1.21
CA ILE A 42 -11.49 -10.33 -1.79
C ILE A 42 -11.44 -11.23 -3.03
N ASN A 43 -12.58 -11.75 -3.51
CA ASN A 43 -12.66 -12.37 -4.83
C ASN A 43 -13.53 -11.54 -5.80
N SER A 44 -13.52 -11.90 -7.09
CA SER A 44 -14.28 -11.19 -8.14
C SER A 44 -15.81 -11.32 -8.04
N LEU A 45 -16.34 -12.11 -7.10
CA LEU A 45 -17.77 -12.19 -6.78
C LEU A 45 -18.17 -11.26 -5.62
N GLY A 46 -17.23 -10.47 -5.10
CA GLY A 46 -17.49 -9.51 -4.02
C GLY A 46 -17.42 -10.11 -2.62
N TRP A 47 -16.94 -11.35 -2.46
CA TRP A 47 -16.64 -11.90 -1.15
C TRP A 47 -15.36 -11.29 -0.59
N TYR A 48 -15.37 -10.85 0.66
CA TYR A 48 -14.20 -10.36 1.38
C TYR A 48 -13.86 -11.27 2.54
N LYS A 49 -12.57 -11.56 2.68
CA LYS A 49 -12.05 -12.82 3.24
C LYS A 49 -10.92 -12.59 4.23
N ARG A 50 -10.85 -13.43 5.26
CA ARG A 50 -9.90 -13.30 6.39
C ARG A 50 -8.61 -14.12 6.24
N ASN A 51 -8.55 -15.06 5.30
CA ASN A 51 -7.39 -15.90 5.01
C ASN A 51 -6.97 -15.76 3.55
N LEU A 52 -5.74 -16.20 3.28
CA LEU A 52 -5.09 -16.08 1.97
C LEU A 52 -4.57 -17.41 1.43
N SER A 53 -4.70 -18.48 2.21
CA SER A 53 -4.05 -19.75 1.92
C SER A 53 -4.71 -20.89 2.73
N PRO A 54 -4.85 -22.09 2.13
CA PRO A 54 -4.50 -22.42 0.75
C PRO A 54 -5.53 -21.88 -0.25
N LEU A 55 -5.07 -21.26 -1.33
CA LEU A 55 -5.95 -20.97 -2.46
C LEU A 55 -6.25 -22.27 -3.22
N HIS A 56 -7.44 -22.38 -3.78
CA HIS A 56 -7.82 -23.47 -4.67
C HIS A 56 -8.16 -22.93 -6.06
N TYR A 57 -7.99 -23.78 -7.07
CA TYR A 57 -8.27 -23.41 -8.45
C TYR A 57 -9.77 -23.30 -8.70
N GLN A 58 -10.20 -22.16 -9.22
CA GLN A 58 -11.58 -21.92 -9.64
C GLN A 58 -11.61 -21.03 -10.89
N ILE A 59 -11.89 -21.66 -12.02
CA ILE A 59 -11.86 -21.00 -13.34
C ILE A 59 -12.78 -19.77 -13.40
N GLY A 60 -12.26 -18.68 -13.95
CA GLY A 60 -12.97 -17.42 -14.14
C GLY A 60 -13.01 -16.50 -12.91
N LEU A 61 -12.53 -16.95 -11.74
CA LEU A 61 -12.41 -16.10 -10.56
C LEU A 61 -11.06 -15.42 -10.44
N CYS A 62 -11.09 -14.26 -9.81
CA CYS A 62 -9.91 -13.48 -9.47
C CYS A 62 -9.85 -13.39 -7.96
N PHE A 63 -8.78 -13.89 -7.36
CA PHE A 63 -8.51 -13.66 -5.95
C PHE A 63 -7.58 -12.47 -5.79
N TYR A 64 -8.01 -11.47 -5.04
CA TYR A 64 -7.29 -10.25 -4.78
C TYR A 64 -6.78 -10.25 -3.35
N THR A 65 -5.48 -10.31 -3.17
CA THR A 65 -4.84 -10.24 -1.85
C THR A 65 -4.52 -8.80 -1.53
N LYS A 66 -5.01 -8.30 -0.40
CA LYS A 66 -4.71 -6.96 0.11
C LYS A 66 -3.22 -6.88 0.41
N VAL A 67 -2.54 -5.93 -0.20
CA VAL A 67 -1.16 -5.61 0.15
C VAL A 67 -1.22 -4.90 1.49
N ALA A 68 -0.60 -5.49 2.51
CA ALA A 68 -0.45 -4.84 3.81
C ALA A 68 0.43 -3.59 3.62
N THR A 69 -0.20 -2.43 3.52
CA THR A 69 0.50 -1.15 3.47
C THR A 69 0.77 -0.68 4.89
N ASN A 70 2.04 -0.58 5.25
CA ASN A 70 2.50 0.10 6.46
C ASN A 70 2.52 1.63 6.29
N CYS A 71 2.06 2.15 5.14
CA CYS A 71 2.03 3.58 4.86
C CYS A 71 0.79 4.20 5.51
N GLN A 72 0.92 4.55 6.79
CA GLN A 72 -0.12 5.30 7.50
C GLN A 72 -0.25 6.70 6.90
N PRO A 73 -1.47 7.24 6.70
CA PRO A 73 -1.66 8.63 6.33
C PRO A 73 -1.02 9.56 7.36
N ILE A 74 -0.26 10.54 6.89
CA ILE A 74 0.36 11.57 7.74
C ILE A 74 -0.23 12.91 7.35
N SER A 75 -0.79 13.63 8.31
CA SER A 75 -1.40 14.95 8.08
C SER A 75 -0.38 15.90 7.44
N GLY A 76 -0.76 16.51 6.31
CA GLY A 76 0.11 17.41 5.53
C GLY A 76 0.94 16.71 4.44
N TYR A 77 0.86 15.39 4.31
CA TYR A 77 1.59 14.61 3.30
C TYR A 77 0.64 13.82 2.39
N THR A 78 1.00 13.70 1.12
CA THR A 78 0.36 12.77 0.19
C THR A 78 1.09 11.43 0.23
N VAL A 79 0.34 10.33 0.38
CA VAL A 79 0.91 8.97 0.39
C VAL A 79 0.96 8.41 -1.02
N THR A 80 2.15 7.96 -1.43
CA THR A 80 2.33 7.11 -2.61
C THR A 80 2.77 5.73 -2.12
N ILE A 81 1.96 4.72 -2.40
CA ILE A 81 2.19 3.34 -1.93
C ILE A 81 3.29 2.70 -2.81
N ASP A 82 4.11 1.86 -2.20
CA ASP A 82 5.17 1.08 -2.86
C ASP A 82 6.19 1.91 -3.65
N VAL A 83 6.40 3.17 -3.23
CA VAL A 83 7.40 4.07 -3.81
C VAL A 83 8.38 4.51 -2.74
N ASP A 84 9.66 4.27 -3.03
CA ASP A 84 10.77 4.92 -2.35
C ASP A 84 11.57 5.72 -3.39
N HIS A 85 12.16 6.83 -2.96
CA HIS A 85 13.03 7.63 -3.80
C HIS A 85 14.47 7.47 -3.30
N ASN A 86 15.37 6.94 -4.12
CA ASN A 86 16.73 6.64 -3.67
C ASN A 86 17.65 7.85 -3.88
N GLY A 87 18.59 8.05 -2.94
CA GLY A 87 19.68 9.02 -3.07
C GLY A 87 19.32 10.46 -2.67
N ASP A 88 18.16 10.67 -2.05
CA ASP A 88 17.71 11.95 -1.52
C ASP A 88 17.54 11.94 0.00
N ASP A 89 17.94 10.86 0.68
CA ASP A 89 17.86 10.77 2.13
C ASP A 89 18.65 11.91 2.79
N ILE A 90 18.03 12.54 3.78
CA ILE A 90 18.65 13.49 4.70
C ILE A 90 19.10 12.74 5.96
N GLY A 91 18.28 11.79 6.42
CA GLY A 91 18.57 10.93 7.56
C GLY A 91 17.47 9.89 7.80
N GLN A 92 17.61 9.13 8.88
CA GLN A 92 16.68 8.07 9.28
C GLN A 92 16.38 8.14 10.78
N SER A 93 15.12 7.89 11.15
CA SER A 93 14.69 7.73 12.55
C SER A 93 13.48 6.78 12.64
N SER A 94 12.79 6.73 13.79
CA SER A 94 11.45 6.13 13.83
C SER A 94 10.50 6.89 12.89
N VAL A 95 9.42 6.26 12.40
CA VAL A 95 8.47 6.93 11.48
C VAL A 95 7.85 8.17 12.14
N ALA A 96 7.50 8.10 13.42
CA ALA A 96 6.95 9.25 14.17
C ALA A 96 7.98 10.40 14.29
N ASP A 97 9.24 10.06 14.56
CA ASP A 97 10.31 11.07 14.62
C ASP A 97 10.67 11.59 13.23
N ALA A 98 10.54 10.78 12.18
CA ALA A 98 10.88 11.15 10.81
C ALA A 98 9.92 12.22 10.30
N THR A 99 8.62 12.12 10.63
CA THR A 99 7.65 13.19 10.39
C THR A 99 8.03 14.47 11.12
N SER A 100 8.37 14.37 12.42
CA SER A 100 8.74 15.54 13.23
C SER A 100 10.00 16.23 12.70
N ARG A 101 11.00 15.45 12.29
CA ARG A 101 12.25 15.94 11.68
C ARG A 101 12.01 16.56 10.33
N CYS A 102 11.18 15.93 9.49
CA CYS A 102 10.85 16.47 8.17
C CYS A 102 10.11 17.80 8.27
N ASN A 103 9.17 17.94 9.20
CA ASN A 103 8.47 19.21 9.43
C ASN A 103 9.40 20.33 9.95
N ALA A 104 10.50 19.97 10.63
CA ALA A 104 11.46 20.93 11.17
C ALA A 104 12.57 21.32 10.19
N ASP A 105 12.78 20.53 9.12
CA ASP A 105 13.85 20.73 8.15
C ASP A 105 13.29 21.34 6.86
N ILE A 106 13.68 22.57 6.54
CA ILE A 106 13.27 23.28 5.32
C ILE A 106 13.70 22.58 4.03
N ASN A 107 14.68 21.68 4.11
CA ASN A 107 15.13 20.88 2.98
C ASN A 107 14.39 19.56 2.85
N CYS A 108 13.48 19.20 3.77
CA CYS A 108 12.71 17.97 3.70
C CYS A 108 11.40 18.13 2.93
N PHE A 109 11.11 17.18 2.03
CA PHE A 109 9.94 17.17 1.16
C PHE A 109 9.16 15.86 1.20
N GLY A 110 9.66 14.86 1.92
CA GLY A 110 8.98 13.57 2.03
C GLY A 110 9.64 12.65 3.05
N LEU A 111 8.97 11.55 3.34
CA LEU A 111 9.51 10.45 4.11
C LEU A 111 8.93 9.11 3.61
N ASN A 112 9.58 8.00 3.96
CA ASN A 112 9.06 6.65 3.68
C ASN A 112 8.73 5.88 4.96
N SER A 113 8.12 4.70 4.82
CA SER A 113 7.73 3.84 5.95
C SER A 113 8.92 3.22 6.71
N GLY A 114 10.14 3.34 6.18
CA GLY A 114 11.38 2.98 6.87
C GLY A 114 11.93 4.08 7.78
N GLY A 115 11.24 5.22 7.87
CA GLY A 115 11.64 6.36 8.69
C GLY A 115 12.75 7.21 8.07
N TYR A 116 13.03 7.04 6.78
CA TYR A 116 13.92 7.93 6.06
C TYR A 116 13.16 9.20 5.68
N TYR A 117 13.71 10.36 6.02
CA TYR A 117 13.19 11.67 5.60
C TYR A 117 14.12 12.28 4.55
N LYS A 118 13.52 12.91 3.54
CA LYS A 118 14.09 13.02 2.19
C LYS A 118 14.02 14.44 1.66
N ARG A 119 15.05 14.84 0.91
CA ARG A 119 15.14 16.15 0.26
C ARG A 119 14.45 16.15 -1.11
N HIS A 120 14.25 17.32 -1.71
CA HIS A 120 13.68 17.39 -3.06
C HIS A 120 14.65 16.75 -4.09
N PRO A 121 14.17 15.93 -5.04
CA PRO A 121 14.98 15.50 -6.18
C PRO A 121 15.42 16.74 -6.97
N GLY A 122 16.69 17.15 -6.87
CA GLY A 122 17.27 18.12 -7.80
C GLY A 122 17.83 19.44 -7.25
N LYS A 123 18.05 19.61 -5.94
CA LYS A 123 18.81 20.80 -5.45
C LYS A 123 20.31 20.57 -5.21
N ASP A 124 20.77 19.31 -5.17
CA ASP A 124 22.18 19.02 -4.88
C ASP A 124 23.00 18.52 -6.08
N ARG A 125 22.43 18.51 -7.29
CA ARG A 125 23.25 18.42 -8.50
C ARG A 125 23.77 19.82 -8.83
N GLY A 126 24.89 20.18 -8.20
CA GLY A 126 25.80 21.16 -8.80
C GLY A 126 26.12 20.78 -10.25
N PRO A 127 26.53 21.72 -11.11
CA PRO A 127 26.65 21.48 -12.54
C PRO A 127 27.58 20.29 -12.79
N SER A 128 27.06 19.21 -13.36
CA SER A 128 27.88 18.09 -13.81
C SER A 128 28.79 18.61 -14.93
N SER A 129 30.07 18.75 -14.60
CA SER A 129 31.13 18.91 -15.60
C SER A 129 31.16 17.68 -16.50
N LYS A 130 31.32 17.95 -17.81
CA LYS A 130 31.35 17.00 -18.91
C LYS A 130 32.38 15.88 -18.74
#